data_AF-A0A358S913-F1
#
_entry.id   AF-A0A358S913-F1
#
_cell.length_a   1.000
_cell.length_b   1.000
_cell.length_c   1.000
_cell.angle_alpha   90.00
_cell.angle_beta   90.00
_cell.angle_gamma   90.00
#
_symmetry.space_group_name_H-M   'P 1'
#
loop_
_entity.id
_entity.type
_entity.pdbx_description
1 polymer ?
#
loop_
_entity_poly.entity_id
_entity_poly.type
_entity_poly.pdbx_seq_one_letter_code
_entity_poly.pdbx_strand_id
1 'polypeptide(L)'
;MLNFDTMITPTIIKIIYVIVTGIGMLFGVTVFLMGLSGGGSGFETLGGLLIIVASPFVNRIWCEGMIVIFKIHENLNKIANR
;
A
#
# COMPACT_ATOMS: atom_id res chain seq x y z
N MET A 1 5.15 25.94 22.40
CA MET A 1 4.17 26.17 21.31
C MET A 1 4.73 25.60 20.01
N LEU A 2 4.74 24.27 19.89
CA LEU A 2 4.95 23.54 18.63
C LEU A 2 4.08 22.30 18.77
N ASN A 3 2.75 22.49 18.68
CA ASN A 3 1.80 21.40 18.72
C ASN A 3 1.88 20.66 17.38
N PHE A 4 2.79 19.69 17.32
CA PHE A 4 2.81 18.60 16.35
C PHE A 4 1.74 17.53 16.70
N ASP A 5 0.59 17.96 17.23
CA ASP A 5 -0.49 17.09 17.73
C ASP A 5 -1.32 16.44 16.61
N THR A 6 -1.11 16.83 15.36
CA THR A 6 -1.71 16.14 14.23
C THR A 6 -0.79 15.01 13.82
N MET A 7 -1.24 13.78 14.08
CA MET A 7 -0.85 12.51 13.46
C MET A 7 -0.31 12.65 12.02
N ILE A 8 0.96 13.08 11.88
CA ILE A 8 1.62 13.17 10.56
C ILE A 8 1.87 11.74 10.07
N THR A 9 2.24 10.82 10.97
CA THR A 9 2.64 9.45 10.63
C THR A 9 1.56 8.64 9.90
N PRO A 10 0.31 8.53 10.38
CA PRO A 10 -0.71 7.81 9.62
C PRO A 10 -1.15 8.57 8.35
N THR A 11 -0.99 9.90 8.32
CA THR A 11 -1.25 10.69 7.10
C THR A 11 -0.21 10.41 6.02
N ILE A 12 1.07 10.33 6.38
CA ILE A 12 2.17 9.91 5.49
C ILE A 12 1.92 8.49 4.97
N ILE A 13 1.53 7.54 5.84
CA ILE A 13 1.26 6.16 5.42
C ILE A 13 0.15 6.09 4.37
N LYS A 14 -0.91 6.90 4.49
CA LYS A 14 -1.98 6.97 3.48
C LYS A 14 -1.47 7.47 2.13
N ILE A 15 -0.58 8.46 2.11
CA ILE A 15 0.02 8.99 0.88
C ILE A 15 0.90 7.91 0.21
N ILE A 16 1.73 7.24 0.99
CA ILE A 16 2.57 6.13 0.51
C ILE A 16 1.70 5.00 -0.05
N TYR A 17 0.60 4.64 0.63
CA TYR A 17 -0.33 3.62 0.16
C TYR A 17 -0.84 3.92 -1.26
N VAL A 18 -1.28 5.14 -1.53
CA VAL A 18 -1.77 5.54 -2.86
C VAL A 18 -0.67 5.41 -3.91
N ILE A 19 0.55 5.85 -3.58
CA ILE A 19 1.70 5.78 -4.49
C ILE A 19 2.08 4.32 -4.79
N VAL A 20 2.25 3.50 -3.76
CA VAL A 20 2.63 2.08 -3.90
C VAL A 20 1.55 1.30 -4.64
N THR A 21 0.27 1.57 -4.35
CA THR A 21 -0.84 0.93 -5.07
C THR A 21 -0.85 1.35 -6.54
N GLY A 22 -0.62 2.63 -6.83
CA GLY A 22 -0.52 3.14 -8.20
C GLY A 22 0.63 2.49 -8.98
N ILE A 23 1.81 2.38 -8.37
CA ILE A 23 2.97 1.71 -8.96
C ILE A 23 2.67 0.22 -9.20
N GLY A 24 2.10 -0.48 -8.21
CA GLY A 24 1.74 -1.89 -8.34
C GLY A 24 0.72 -2.14 -9.45
N MET A 25 -0.23 -1.22 -9.64
CA MET A 25 -1.21 -1.28 -10.73
C MET A 25 -0.55 -1.05 -12.10
N LEU A 26 0.33 -0.06 -12.23
CA LEU A 26 1.11 0.18 -13.44
C LEU A 26 2.00 -1.03 -13.78
N PHE A 27 2.65 -1.61 -12.78
CA PHE A 27 3.48 -2.80 -12.94
C PHE A 27 2.67 -4.00 -13.44
N GLY A 28 1.51 -4.27 -12.82
CA GLY A 28 0.60 -5.32 -13.27
C GLY A 28 0.13 -5.13 -14.72
N VAL A 29 -0.17 -3.89 -15.13
CA VAL A 29 -0.52 -3.56 -16.52
C VAL A 29 0.66 -3.80 -17.47
N THR A 30 1.88 -3.42 -17.09
CA THR A 30 3.06 -3.68 -17.94
C THR A 30 3.31 -5.17 -18.15
N VAL A 31 3.20 -5.98 -17.09
CA VAL A 31 3.35 -7.44 -17.15
C VAL A 31 2.25 -8.06 -18.01
N PHE A 32 1.01 -7.57 -17.88
CA PHE A 32 -0.10 -8.01 -18.72
C PHE A 32 0.13 -7.71 -20.21
N LEU A 33 0.60 -6.51 -20.54
CA LEU A 33 0.90 -6.11 -21.92
C LEU A 33 2.09 -6.88 -22.51
N MET A 34 3.12 -7.14 -21.71
CA MET A 34 4.26 -7.99 -22.11
C MET A 34 3.80 -9.41 -22.42
N GLY A 35 2.91 -9.98 -21.59
CA GLY A 35 2.31 -11.29 -21.82
C GLY A 35 1.47 -11.38 -23.11
N LEU A 36 0.87 -10.26 -23.54
CA LEU A 36 0.06 -10.16 -24.76
C LEU A 36 0.91 -9.94 -26.03
N SER A 37 2.06 -9.29 -25.90
CA SER A 37 3.02 -9.18 -26.99
C SER A 37 3.64 -10.57 -27.25
N GLY A 38 3.69 -11.01 -28.50
CA GLY A 38 3.89 -12.42 -28.91
C GLY A 38 5.16 -13.17 -28.47
N GLY A 39 5.94 -12.64 -27.51
CA GLY A 39 6.99 -13.34 -26.78
C GLY A 39 6.58 -13.81 -25.37
N GLY A 40 5.41 -13.42 -24.86
CA GLY A 40 4.94 -13.76 -23.52
C GLY A 40 4.20 -15.09 -23.43
N SER A 41 4.38 -15.79 -22.31
CA SER A 41 3.60 -16.99 -22.00
C SER A 41 2.21 -16.62 -21.49
N GLY A 42 1.19 -17.45 -21.75
CA GLY A 42 -0.17 -17.23 -21.19
C GLY A 42 -0.20 -17.15 -19.66
N PHE A 43 0.84 -17.65 -18.99
CA PHE A 43 1.05 -17.52 -17.55
C PHE A 43 1.38 -16.08 -17.12
N GLU A 44 2.12 -15.31 -17.92
CA GLU A 44 2.46 -13.91 -17.64
C GLU A 44 1.24 -12.99 -17.78
N THR A 45 0.37 -13.26 -18.76
CA THR A 45 -0.90 -12.53 -18.91
C THR A 45 -1.82 -12.78 -17.72
N LEU A 46 -1.94 -14.04 -17.27
CA LEU A 46 -2.74 -14.40 -16.10
C LEU A 46 -2.13 -13.83 -14.80
N GLY A 47 -0.80 -13.89 -14.69
CA GLY A 47 -0.04 -13.34 -13.56
C GLY A 47 -0.17 -11.82 -13.44
N GLY A 48 -0.08 -11.08 -14.56
CA GLY A 48 -0.31 -9.65 -14.60
C GLY A 48 -1.72 -9.26 -14.12
N LEU A 49 -2.75 -9.99 -14.55
CA LEU A 49 -4.13 -9.77 -14.10
C LEU A 49 -4.29 -10.04 -12.60
N LEU A 50 -3.68 -11.11 -12.11
CA LEU A 50 -3.69 -11.48 -10.70
C LEU A 50 -2.99 -10.42 -9.85
N ILE A 51 -1.86 -9.88 -10.32
CA ILE A 51 -1.14 -8.77 -9.67
C ILE A 51 -2.00 -7.51 -9.60
N ILE A 52 -2.71 -7.15 -10.68
CA ILE A 52 -3.60 -5.96 -10.70
C ILE A 52 -4.68 -6.07 -9.62
N VAL A 53 -5.26 -7.26 -9.43
CA VAL A 53 -6.35 -7.48 -8.47
C VAL A 53 -5.83 -7.70 -7.04
N ALA A 54 -4.76 -8.46 -6.88
CA ALA A 54 -4.20 -8.81 -5.57
C ALA A 54 -3.39 -7.68 -4.93
N SER A 55 -2.69 -6.87 -5.73
CA SER A 55 -1.89 -5.73 -5.26
C SER A 55 -2.66 -4.79 -4.33
N PRO A 56 -3.83 -4.22 -4.70
CA PRO A 56 -4.58 -3.34 -3.80
C PRO A 56 -5.10 -4.05 -2.55
N PHE A 57 -5.41 -5.35 -2.63
CA PHE A 57 -5.89 -6.14 -1.50
C PHE A 57 -4.83 -6.31 -0.43
N VAL A 58 -3.64 -6.77 -0.83
CA VAL A 58 -2.50 -6.95 0.07
C VAL A 58 -2.08 -5.61 0.67
N ASN A 59 -2.02 -4.57 -0.16
CA ASN A 59 -1.59 -3.25 0.28
C ASN A 59 -2.56 -2.62 1.29
N ARG A 60 -3.88 -2.86 1.17
CA ARG A 60 -4.88 -2.41 2.16
C ARG A 60 -4.63 -3.02 3.54
N ILE A 61 -4.51 -4.35 3.59
CA ILE A 61 -4.30 -5.08 4.84
C ILE A 61 -3.01 -4.63 5.53
N TRP A 62 -1.93 -4.49 4.76
CA TRP A 62 -0.65 -4.04 5.30
C TRP A 62 -0.70 -2.60 5.83
N CYS A 63 -1.27 -1.67 5.05
CA CYS A 63 -1.36 -0.27 5.45
C CYS A 63 -2.32 -0.04 6.62
N GLU A 64 -3.44 -0.75 6.70
CA GLU A 64 -4.33 -0.69 7.86
C GLU A 64 -3.61 -1.17 9.13
N GLY A 65 -2.87 -2.28 9.04
CA GLY A 65 -2.05 -2.78 10.15
C GLY A 65 -1.02 -1.76 10.64
N MET A 66 -0.28 -1.15 9.72
CA MET A 66 0.69 -0.09 10.06
C MET A 66 0.03 1.10 10.77
N ILE A 67 -1.09 1.60 10.23
CA ILE A 67 -1.83 2.72 10.82
C ILE A 67 -2.31 2.36 12.23
N VAL A 68 -2.82 1.14 12.42
CA VAL A 68 -3.29 0.66 13.73
C VAL A 68 -2.15 0.63 14.74
N ILE A 69 -0.97 0.11 14.38
CA ILE A 69 0.20 0.07 15.27
C ILE A 69 0.63 1.48 15.69
N PHE A 70 0.72 2.42 14.75
CA PHE A 70 1.07 3.81 15.08
C PHE A 70 0.02 4.46 15.98
N LYS A 71 -1.26 4.16 15.75
CA LYS A 71 -2.35 4.66 16.59
C LYS A 71 -2.29 4.07 18.00
N ILE A 72 -1.92 2.80 18.15
CA ILE A 72 -1.69 2.17 19.47
C ILE A 72 -0.52 2.83 20.18
N HIS A 73 0.60 3.03 19.49
CA HIS A 73 1.78 3.68 20.06
C HIS A 73 1.45 5.08 20.60
N GLU A 74 0.71 5.88 19.84
CA GLU A 74 0.30 7.22 20.29
C GLU A 74 -0.66 7.16 21.48
N ASN A 75 -1.64 6.25 21.46
CA ASN A 75 -2.57 6.07 22.59
C ASN A 75 -1.83 5.64 23.86
N LEU A 76 -0.86 4.73 23.76
CA LEU A 76 -0.02 4.33 24.89
C LEU A 76 0.81 5.49 25.43
N ASN A 77 1.39 6.31 24.54
CA ASN A 77 2.19 7.46 24.94
C ASN A 77 1.34 8.56 25.62
N LYS A 78 0.07 8.72 25.19
CA LYS A 78 -0.93 9.59 25.83
C LYS A 78 -1.33 9.13 27.23
N ILE A 79 -1.40 7.81 27.47
CA ILE A 79 -1.69 7.25 28.80
C ILE A 79 -0.47 7.33 29.70
N ALA A 80 0.73 7.09 29.17
CA ALA A 80 1.98 7.10 29.94
C ALA A 80 2.43 8.50 30.38
N ASN A 81 2.13 9.55 29.60
CA ASN A 81 2.42 10.95 29.95
C ASN A 81 1.24 11.66 30.64
N ARG A 82 0.32 10.90 31.23
CA ARG A 82 -0.81 11.43 32.00
C ARG A 82 -0.62 11.25 33.50
#